data_AF-A0A9E2J1J4-F1
#
_entry.id   AF-A0A9E2J1J4-F1
#
_cell.length_a   1.000
_cell.length_b   1.000
_cell.length_c   1.000
_cell.angle_alpha   90.00
_cell.angle_beta   90.00
_cell.angle_gamma   90.00
#
_symmetry.space_group_name_H-M   'P 1'
#
loop_
_entity.id
_entity.type
_entity.pdbx_description
1 polymer ?
#
loop_
_entity_poly.entity_id
_entity_poly.type
_entity_poly.pdbx_seq_one_letter_code
_entity_poly.pdbx_strand_id
1 'polypeptide(L)'
;MFTKKQTIILIVLIFVLIGAIFLYWQRYDKWPWQKEVSLATPTVTVSPEGMSSETPPAQTTRGQIMKDLAGQISQLSPVEPVLGGQWFVGRFWYVKGSDEYVYTEYEDGHILRMILVKATAQENDFDYKVEAYFEPGESGWLLKSGQDSQRIKDLDLYELNQNTGEWERKN
;
A
#
# COMPACT_ATOMS: atom_id res chain seq x y z
N MET A 1 -40.27 -18.54 27.45
CA MET A 1 -40.05 -19.91 26.94
C MET A 1 -40.62 -19.98 25.54
N PHE A 2 -39.79 -20.21 24.51
CA PHE A 2 -40.30 -20.40 23.16
C PHE A 2 -40.96 -21.77 23.04
N THR A 3 -42.14 -21.82 22.43
CA THR A 3 -42.77 -23.10 22.11
C THR A 3 -41.96 -23.80 21.03
N LYS A 4 -41.99 -25.15 20.99
CA LYS A 4 -41.27 -25.94 19.97
C LYS A 4 -41.56 -25.46 18.54
N LYS A 5 -42.79 -24.97 18.28
CA LYS A 5 -43.20 -24.40 16.99
C LYS A 5 -42.45 -23.10 16.65
N GLN A 6 -42.25 -22.22 17.63
CA GLN A 6 -41.50 -20.97 17.44
C GLN A 6 -40.02 -21.23 17.17
N THR A 7 -39.42 -22.24 17.83
CA THR A 7 -38.04 -22.63 17.58
C THR A 7 -37.83 -23.14 16.15
N ILE A 8 -38.76 -23.95 15.63
CA ILE A 8 -38.68 -24.45 14.25
C ILE A 8 -38.78 -23.29 13.25
N ILE A 9 -39.70 -22.35 13.46
CA ILE A 9 -39.86 -21.17 12.59
C ILE A 9 -38.58 -20.33 12.57
N LEU A 10 -37.95 -20.12 13.73
CA LEU A 10 -36.72 -19.33 13.83
C LEU A 10 -35.56 -19.98 13.06
N ILE A 11 -35.41 -21.31 13.16
CA ILE A 11 -34.36 -22.05 12.44
C ILE A 11 -34.54 -21.90 10.93
N VAL A 12 -35.78 -22.06 10.42
CA VAL A 12 -36.06 -21.89 9.00
C VAL A 12 -35.73 -20.47 8.53
N LEU A 13 -36.07 -19.45 9.33
CA LEU A 13 -35.74 -18.04 9.02
C LEU A 13 -34.23 -17.79 8.92
N ILE A 14 -33.44 -18.39 9.81
CA ILE A 14 -31.98 -18.28 9.79
C ILE A 14 -31.41 -18.93 8.51
N PHE A 15 -31.91 -20.11 8.11
CA PHE A 15 -31.46 -20.76 6.88
C PHE A 15 -31.80 -19.94 5.63
N VAL A 16 -32.98 -19.32 5.58
CA VAL A 16 -33.36 -18.42 4.47
C VAL A 16 -32.43 -17.21 4.42
N LEU A 17 -32.07 -16.64 5.57
CA LEU A 17 -31.19 -15.47 5.65
C LEU A 17 -29.76 -15.80 5.20
N ILE A 18 -29.21 -16.93 5.66
CA ILE A 18 -27.88 -17.41 5.23
C ILE A 18 -27.87 -17.70 3.72
N GLY A 19 -28.91 -18.36 3.20
CA GLY A 19 -29.05 -18.61 1.77
C GLY A 19 -29.09 -17.34 0.93
N ALA A 20 -29.81 -16.30 1.39
CA ALA A 20 -29.86 -15.01 0.71
C ALA A 20 -28.50 -14.30 0.70
N ILE A 21 -27.75 -14.33 1.82
CA ILE A 21 -26.40 -13.76 1.89
C ILE A 21 -25.45 -14.51 0.95
N PHE A 22 -25.52 -15.84 0.91
CA PHE A 22 -24.69 -16.67 0.03
C PHE A 22 -24.98 -16.39 -1.46
N LEU A 23 -26.26 -16.31 -1.84
CA LEU A 23 -26.65 -15.95 -3.21
C LEU A 23 -26.25 -14.52 -3.58
N TYR A 24 -26.29 -13.59 -2.61
CA TYR A 24 -25.78 -12.24 -2.80
C TYR A 24 -24.27 -12.28 -3.08
N TRP A 25 -23.49 -13.00 -2.28
CA TRP A 25 -22.05 -13.18 -2.50
C TRP A 25 -21.71 -13.73 -3.89
N GLN A 26 -22.37 -14.82 -4.32
CA GLN A 26 -22.14 -15.40 -5.65
C GLN A 26 -22.46 -14.44 -6.80
N ARG A 27 -23.41 -13.52 -6.62
CA ARG A 27 -23.77 -12.55 -7.66
C ARG A 27 -22.81 -11.37 -7.73
N TYR A 28 -22.13 -11.05 -6.64
CA TYR A 28 -21.23 -9.89 -6.53
C TYR A 28 -19.77 -10.33 -6.32
N ASP A 29 -19.28 -11.30 -7.10
CA ASP A 29 -17.87 -11.71 -7.16
C ASP A 29 -16.89 -10.56 -7.46
N LYS A 30 -17.40 -9.40 -7.87
CA LYS A 30 -16.64 -8.16 -8.00
C LYS A 30 -17.24 -7.11 -7.07
N TRP A 31 -16.50 -6.77 -6.02
CA TRP A 31 -16.92 -5.72 -5.09
C TRP A 31 -17.01 -4.38 -5.84
N PRO A 32 -18.09 -3.58 -5.72
CA PRO A 32 -18.28 -2.31 -6.45
C PRO A 32 -17.17 -1.24 -6.39
N TRP A 33 -16.16 -1.38 -5.52
CA TRP A 33 -14.99 -0.50 -5.52
C TRP A 33 -13.83 -0.99 -6.39
N GLN A 34 -13.84 -2.24 -6.86
CA GLN A 34 -12.97 -2.69 -7.97
C GLN A 34 -13.51 -2.17 -9.29
N LYS A 35 -13.72 -0.86 -9.39
CA LYS A 35 -13.85 -0.21 -10.69
C LYS A 35 -12.53 -0.49 -11.38
N GLU A 36 -12.58 -1.31 -12.44
CA GLU A 36 -11.50 -1.36 -13.41
C GLU A 36 -11.24 0.09 -13.79
N VAL A 37 -10.12 0.63 -13.33
CA VAL A 37 -9.60 1.91 -13.80
C VAL A 37 -9.36 1.65 -15.28
N SER A 38 -10.36 1.96 -16.10
CA SER A 38 -10.23 2.04 -17.54
C SER A 38 -9.19 3.12 -17.77
N LEU A 39 -7.93 2.70 -17.84
CA LEU A 39 -6.83 3.48 -18.37
C LEU A 39 -7.27 3.84 -19.78
N ALA A 40 -7.89 5.01 -19.92
CA ALA A 40 -8.18 5.58 -21.20
C ALA A 40 -6.83 5.74 -21.88
N THR A 41 -6.51 4.87 -22.84
CA THR A 41 -5.36 5.02 -23.71
C THR A 41 -5.47 6.43 -24.30
N PRO A 42 -4.58 7.38 -23.93
CA PRO A 42 -4.65 8.71 -24.49
C PRO A 42 -4.38 8.57 -25.99
N THR A 43 -5.39 8.85 -26.80
CA THR A 43 -5.19 9.06 -28.23
C THR A 43 -4.49 10.40 -28.36
N VAL A 44 -3.16 10.36 -28.36
CA VAL A 44 -2.33 11.55 -28.58
C VAL A 44 -2.51 11.97 -30.03
N THR A 45 -3.27 13.05 -30.25
CA THR A 45 -3.22 13.81 -31.49
C THR A 45 -1.89 14.54 -31.52
N VAL A 46 -0.91 13.95 -32.21
CA VAL A 46 0.43 14.52 -32.40
C VAL A 46 0.31 15.74 -33.31
N SER A 47 0.41 16.93 -32.71
CA SER A 47 0.75 18.16 -33.41
C SER A 47 2.28 18.26 -33.46
N PRO A 48 2.92 18.26 -34.65
CA PRO A 48 4.36 18.18 -34.75
C PRO A 48 4.97 19.57 -34.72
N GLU A 49 5.19 20.14 -33.54
CA GLU A 49 6.06 21.31 -33.41
C GLU A 49 6.65 21.42 -31.99
N GLY A 50 7.92 21.05 -31.87
CA GLY A 50 8.77 21.40 -30.72
C GLY A 50 8.74 20.45 -29.51
N MET A 51 8.80 19.14 -29.72
CA MET A 51 8.90 18.19 -28.60
C MET A 51 10.36 17.81 -28.35
N SER A 52 10.95 18.45 -27.33
CA SER A 52 12.16 17.95 -26.67
C SER A 52 11.93 16.49 -26.28
N SER A 53 12.82 15.62 -26.76
CA SER A 53 12.84 14.20 -26.41
C SER A 53 13.20 14.01 -24.93
N GLU A 54 12.25 14.21 -24.03
CA GLU A 54 12.29 13.56 -22.72
C GLU A 54 12.01 12.09 -22.96
N THR A 55 13.09 11.31 -23.04
CA THR A 55 13.03 9.86 -23.04
C THR A 55 12.30 9.44 -21.77
N PRO A 56 11.23 8.60 -21.85
CA PRO A 56 10.58 8.06 -20.67
C PRO A 56 11.68 7.45 -19.78
N PRO A 57 11.82 7.87 -18.52
CA PRO A 57 12.95 7.44 -17.71
C PRO A 57 12.93 5.92 -17.65
N ALA A 58 14.04 5.30 -18.05
CA ALA A 58 14.30 3.91 -17.72
C ALA A 58 13.94 3.72 -16.24
N GLN A 59 13.07 2.74 -15.94
CA GLN A 59 12.57 2.53 -14.57
C GLN A 59 13.75 2.50 -13.62
N THR A 60 13.88 3.55 -12.79
CA THR A 60 14.97 3.65 -11.84
C THR A 60 14.85 2.52 -10.82
N THR A 61 15.97 2.03 -10.30
CA THR A 61 15.99 0.99 -9.26
C THR A 61 15.09 1.37 -8.08
N ARG A 62 15.07 2.65 -7.68
CA ARG A 62 14.15 3.18 -6.66
C ARG A 62 12.68 2.98 -7.01
N GLY A 63 12.28 3.23 -8.27
CA GLY A 63 10.91 3.03 -8.73
C GLY A 63 10.46 1.56 -8.62
N GLN A 64 11.37 0.63 -8.93
CA GLN A 64 11.12 -0.79 -8.79
C GLN A 64 10.97 -1.20 -7.32
N ILE A 65 11.90 -0.76 -6.46
CA ILE A 65 11.85 -0.99 -5.01
C ILE A 65 10.58 -0.42 -4.39
N MET A 66 10.17 0.81 -4.73
CA MET A 66 8.96 1.43 -4.19
C MET A 66 7.70 0.63 -4.55
N LYS A 67 7.59 0.20 -5.80
CA LYS A 67 6.46 -0.60 -6.26
C LYS A 67 6.39 -1.94 -5.53
N ASP A 68 7.54 -2.60 -5.38
CA ASP A 68 7.62 -3.92 -4.77
C ASP A 68 7.42 -3.86 -3.24
N LEU A 69 8.08 -2.93 -2.53
CA LEU A 69 7.82 -2.65 -1.11
C LEU A 69 6.36 -2.36 -0.82
N ALA A 70 5.69 -1.57 -1.67
CA ALA A 70 4.27 -1.27 -1.51
C ALA A 70 3.39 -2.52 -1.61
N GLY A 71 3.78 -3.50 -2.44
CA GLY A 71 3.09 -4.79 -2.55
C GLY A 71 3.36 -5.74 -1.38
N GLN A 72 4.51 -5.61 -0.71
CA GLN A 72 4.96 -6.50 0.37
C GLN A 72 4.72 -5.93 1.77
N ILE A 73 4.16 -4.74 1.91
CA ILE A 73 4.06 -4.04 3.21
C ILE A 73 3.34 -4.84 4.29
N SER A 74 2.37 -5.68 3.92
CA SER A 74 1.64 -6.55 4.86
C SER A 74 2.52 -7.62 5.51
N GLN A 75 3.59 -8.04 4.84
CA GLN A 75 4.57 -9.01 5.35
C GLN A 75 5.70 -8.31 6.09
N LEU A 76 6.02 -7.08 5.69
CA LEU A 76 7.10 -6.28 6.27
C LEU A 76 6.67 -5.55 7.54
N SER A 77 5.38 -5.29 7.74
CA SER A 77 4.93 -4.61 8.96
C SER A 77 5.19 -5.48 10.19
N PRO A 78 5.86 -4.96 11.24
CA PRO A 78 6.06 -5.70 12.49
C PRO A 78 4.80 -5.86 13.35
N VAL A 79 3.68 -5.29 12.91
CA VAL A 79 2.42 -5.25 13.66
C VAL A 79 1.27 -5.70 12.76
N GLU A 80 0.30 -6.40 13.34
CA GLU A 80 -0.91 -6.81 12.65
C GLU A 80 -1.82 -5.61 12.36
N PRO A 81 -2.62 -5.65 11.27
CA PRO A 81 -3.55 -4.56 10.95
C PRO A 81 -4.68 -4.51 11.98
N VAL A 82 -5.03 -3.30 12.39
CA VAL A 82 -6.14 -3.09 13.31
C VAL A 82 -7.47 -3.43 12.63
N LEU A 83 -8.29 -4.25 13.30
CA LEU A 83 -9.63 -4.64 12.85
C LEU A 83 -9.67 -5.29 11.45
N GLY A 84 -8.58 -5.90 11.00
CA GLY A 84 -8.48 -6.48 9.66
C GLY A 84 -8.42 -5.41 8.55
N GLY A 85 -7.89 -4.23 8.88
CA GLY A 85 -7.66 -3.15 7.92
C GLY A 85 -6.75 -3.55 6.74
N GLN A 86 -6.85 -2.78 5.67
CA GLN A 86 -6.01 -2.94 4.48
C GLN A 86 -4.78 -2.05 4.60
N TRP A 87 -3.65 -2.54 4.09
CA TRP A 87 -2.40 -1.81 4.12
C TRP A 87 -2.26 -0.88 2.93
N PHE A 88 -1.82 0.34 3.18
CA PHE A 88 -1.56 1.35 2.16
C PHE A 88 -0.22 2.03 2.44
N VAL A 89 0.64 2.13 1.42
CA VAL A 89 1.87 2.92 1.50
C VAL A 89 1.60 4.31 0.94
N GLY A 90 1.94 5.33 1.72
CA GLY A 90 1.69 6.73 1.36
C GLY A 90 2.93 7.46 0.84
N ARG A 91 4.09 7.25 1.47
CA ARG A 91 5.33 7.96 1.17
C ARG A 91 6.56 7.08 1.31
N PHE A 92 7.59 7.43 0.54
CA PHE A 92 8.94 6.89 0.71
C PHE A 92 9.93 8.04 0.93
N TRP A 93 10.85 7.84 1.86
CA TRP A 93 11.97 8.75 2.10
C TRP A 93 13.28 8.00 1.91
N TYR A 94 13.92 8.19 0.77
CA TYR A 94 15.22 7.58 0.49
C TYR A 94 16.35 8.38 1.14
N VAL A 95 17.32 7.70 1.71
CA VAL A 95 18.57 8.34 2.16
C VAL A 95 19.32 8.87 0.94
N LYS A 96 19.64 10.17 0.91
CA LYS A 96 20.36 10.77 -0.23
C LYS A 96 21.69 10.06 -0.47
N GLY A 97 21.94 9.72 -1.73
CA GLY A 97 23.15 8.98 -2.15
C GLY A 97 23.10 7.47 -1.87
N SER A 98 21.97 6.93 -1.42
CA SER A 98 21.73 5.50 -1.28
C SER A 98 20.42 5.09 -1.95
N ASP A 99 20.41 3.91 -2.54
CA ASP A 99 19.18 3.25 -3.02
C ASP A 99 18.77 2.08 -2.13
N GLU A 100 19.58 1.78 -1.10
CA GLU A 100 19.35 0.64 -0.19
C GLU A 100 18.46 1.02 0.98
N TYR A 101 18.60 2.22 1.53
CA TYR A 101 17.89 2.61 2.75
C TYR A 101 16.72 3.55 2.45
N VAL A 102 15.53 3.12 2.87
CA VAL A 102 14.29 3.85 2.67
C VAL A 102 13.43 3.81 3.92
N TYR A 103 12.92 4.97 4.34
CA TYR A 103 11.82 5.02 5.28
C TYR A 103 10.51 4.91 4.50
N THR A 104 9.68 3.94 4.86
CA THR A 104 8.38 3.70 4.23
C THR A 104 7.29 4.11 5.21
N GLU A 105 6.51 5.11 4.85
CA GLU A 105 5.32 5.56 5.59
C GLU A 105 4.09 4.82 5.07
N TYR A 106 3.34 4.19 5.97
CA TYR A 106 2.21 3.33 5.63
C TYR A 106 1.13 3.34 6.70
N GLU A 107 -0.07 2.91 6.36
CA GLU A 107 -1.20 2.79 7.28
C GLU A 107 -2.01 1.51 7.03
N ASP A 108 -2.76 1.06 8.05
CA ASP A 108 -3.73 -0.04 7.98
C ASP A 108 -5.18 0.47 7.88
N GLY A 109 -5.35 1.68 7.32
CA GLY A 109 -6.62 2.40 7.29
C GLY A 109 -7.05 2.99 8.64
N HIS A 110 -6.26 2.81 9.71
CA HIS A 110 -6.56 3.34 11.04
C HIS A 110 -5.40 4.10 11.65
N ILE A 111 -4.18 3.56 11.55
CA ILE A 111 -3.01 4.09 12.23
C ILE A 111 -1.86 4.24 11.22
N LEU A 112 -1.37 5.47 11.08
CA LEU A 112 -0.16 5.78 10.32
C LEU A 112 1.08 5.25 11.06
N ARG A 113 2.02 4.68 10.32
CA ARG A 113 3.25 4.05 10.83
C ARG A 113 4.40 4.30 9.86
N MET A 114 5.61 4.06 10.33
CA MET A 114 6.79 4.12 9.49
C MET A 114 7.77 2.99 9.82
N ILE A 115 8.44 2.46 8.80
CA ILE A 115 9.54 1.51 8.95
C ILE A 115 10.78 2.01 8.21
N LEU A 116 11.96 1.75 8.76
CA LEU A 116 13.22 1.86 8.03
C LEU A 116 13.54 0.49 7.45
N VAL A 117 13.64 0.41 6.13
CA VAL A 117 13.96 -0.82 5.41
C VAL A 117 15.30 -0.68 4.71
N LYS A 118 16.10 -1.75 4.79
CA LYS A 118 17.25 -1.97 3.92
C LYS A 118 16.83 -2.90 2.79
N ALA A 119 16.83 -2.40 1.56
CA ALA A 119 16.66 -3.14 0.33
C ALA A 119 18.02 -3.62 -0.20
N THR A 120 18.14 -4.91 -0.49
CA THR A 120 19.32 -5.50 -1.12
C THR A 120 18.91 -6.07 -2.46
N ALA A 121 19.44 -5.52 -3.55
CA ALA A 121 19.17 -6.03 -4.89
C ALA A 121 19.75 -7.45 -5.05
N GLN A 122 18.91 -8.35 -5.55
CA GLN A 122 19.27 -9.68 -6.04
C GLN A 122 19.05 -9.74 -7.55
N GLU A 123 19.52 -10.81 -8.21
CA GLU A 123 19.60 -10.89 -9.68
C GLU A 123 18.28 -10.56 -10.40
N ASN A 124 17.12 -10.86 -9.81
CA ASN A 124 15.80 -10.54 -10.35
C ASN A 124 14.77 -10.11 -9.28
N ASP A 125 15.22 -9.80 -8.06
CA ASP A 125 14.33 -9.54 -6.93
C ASP A 125 15.00 -8.61 -5.91
N PHE A 126 14.28 -8.21 -4.87
CA PHE A 126 14.80 -7.43 -3.75
C PHE A 126 14.57 -8.17 -2.44
N ASP A 127 15.63 -8.29 -1.64
CA ASP A 127 15.50 -8.73 -0.25
C ASP A 127 15.34 -7.52 0.66
N TYR A 128 14.42 -7.62 1.62
CA TYR A 128 14.08 -6.53 2.51
C TYR A 128 14.32 -6.91 3.97
N LYS A 129 15.06 -6.05 4.66
CA LYS A 129 15.25 -6.15 6.09
C LYS A 129 14.73 -4.90 6.78
N VAL A 130 13.77 -5.09 7.69
CA VAL A 130 13.28 -4.01 8.56
C VAL A 130 14.32 -3.76 9.65
N GLU A 131 14.93 -2.58 9.63
CA GLU A 131 15.95 -2.17 10.61
C GLU A 131 15.32 -1.40 11.79
N ALA A 132 14.23 -0.66 11.56
CA ALA A 132 13.53 0.08 12.60
C ALA A 132 12.02 0.23 12.32
N TYR A 133 11.24 0.39 13.39
CA TYR A 133 9.80 0.64 13.35
C TYR A 133 9.43 1.83 14.22
N PHE A 134 8.55 2.68 13.69
CA PHE A 134 8.17 3.95 14.30
C PHE A 134 6.64 4.11 14.29
N GLU A 135 6.16 4.83 15.30
CA GLU A 135 4.77 5.30 15.37
C GLU A 135 4.73 6.82 15.51
N PRO A 136 3.62 7.46 15.15
CA PRO A 136 3.39 8.88 15.41
C PRO A 136 3.47 9.17 16.91
N GLY A 137 4.16 10.24 17.27
CA GLY A 137 4.23 10.83 18.60
C GLY A 137 3.93 12.33 18.56
N GLU A 138 3.93 12.98 19.72
CA GLU A 138 3.55 14.39 19.86
C GLU A 138 4.41 15.35 19.03
N SER A 139 5.68 15.00 18.78
CA SER A 139 6.66 15.85 18.09
C SER A 139 7.34 15.13 16.92
N GLY A 140 6.63 14.23 16.24
CA GLY A 140 7.13 13.50 15.06
C GLY A 140 7.11 11.99 15.26
N TRP A 141 8.13 11.30 14.75
CA TRP A 141 8.20 9.84 14.78
C TRP A 141 8.88 9.32 16.05
N LEU A 142 8.22 8.39 16.74
CA LEU A 142 8.73 7.72 17.92
C LEU A 142 9.20 6.30 17.56
N LEU A 143 10.49 6.02 17.73
CA LEU A 143 11.07 4.69 17.55
C LEU A 143 10.48 3.70 18.57
N LYS A 144 9.89 2.61 18.10
CA LYS A 144 9.28 1.56 18.92
C LYS A 144 10.12 0.30 19.01
N SER A 145 10.78 -0.08 17.92
CA SER A 145 11.69 -1.23 17.89
C SER A 145 12.77 -1.07 16.81
N GLY A 146 13.86 -1.83 16.95
CA GLY A 146 15.00 -1.80 16.04
C GLY A 146 15.97 -0.65 16.30
N GLN A 147 16.74 -0.26 15.27
CA GLN A 147 17.75 0.79 15.33
C GLN A 147 17.65 1.71 14.11
N ASP A 148 17.46 3.00 14.37
CA ASP A 148 17.48 4.04 13.34
C ASP A 148 18.93 4.38 12.93
N SER A 149 19.51 3.55 12.07
CA SER A 149 20.90 3.71 11.60
C SER A 149 21.11 4.90 10.66
N GLN A 150 20.02 5.46 10.10
CA GLN A 150 20.05 6.52 9.10
C GLN A 150 19.57 7.88 9.64
N ARG A 151 19.47 7.99 10.97
CA ARG A 151 19.11 9.25 11.64
C ARG A 151 20.01 10.39 11.18
N ILE A 152 19.43 11.58 11.00
CA ILE A 152 20.13 12.84 10.64
C ILE A 152 20.62 12.89 9.18
N LYS A 153 20.34 11.87 8.35
CA LYS A 153 20.66 11.93 6.92
C LYS A 153 19.64 12.78 6.17
N ASP A 154 20.10 13.42 5.09
CA ASP A 154 19.20 14.08 4.14
C ASP A 154 18.38 13.04 3.38
N LEU A 155 17.11 13.37 3.12
CA LEU A 155 16.16 12.45 2.50
C LEU A 155 15.60 13.02 1.18
N ASP A 156 15.41 12.13 0.19
CA ASP A 156 14.61 12.38 -1.00
C ASP A 156 13.19 11.83 -0.76
N LEU A 157 12.19 12.71 -0.80
CA LEU A 157 10.77 12.37 -0.61
C LEU A 157 10.13 11.97 -1.94
N TYR A 158 9.42 10.85 -1.92
CA TYR A 158 8.54 10.39 -2.98
C TYR A 158 7.13 10.18 -2.44
N GLU A 159 6.13 10.67 -3.18
CA GLU A 159 4.71 10.49 -2.87
C GLU A 159 3.97 9.95 -4.09
N LEU A 160 2.94 9.12 -3.85
CA LEU A 160 2.12 8.57 -4.92
C LEU A 160 1.21 9.66 -5.48
N ASN A 161 1.37 9.99 -6.75
CA ASN A 161 0.42 10.84 -7.46
C ASN A 161 -0.86 10.05 -7.73
N GLN A 162 -1.95 10.43 -7.07
CA GLN A 162 -3.25 9.76 -7.15
C GLN A 162 -3.88 9.82 -8.56
N ASN A 163 -3.49 10.79 -9.39
CA ASN A 163 -4.02 10.92 -10.74
C ASN A 163 -3.33 9.98 -11.73
N THR A 164 -2.01 9.79 -11.57
CA THR A 164 -1.19 8.98 -12.50
C THR A 164 -0.92 7.57 -11.98
N GLY A 165 -1.03 7.36 -10.67
CA GLY A 165 -0.62 6.11 -10.02
C GLY A 165 0.91 5.94 -9.96
N GLU A 166 1.68 7.01 -10.18
CA GLU A 166 3.14 6.98 -10.21
C GLU A 166 3.76 7.67 -8.99
N TRP A 167 4.92 7.17 -8.55
CA TRP A 167 5.69 7.78 -7.47
C TRP A 167 6.47 8.99 -7.99
N GLU A 168 6.19 10.16 -7.44
CA GLU A 168 6.83 11.41 -7.83
C GLU A 168 7.72 11.94 -6.71
N ARG A 169 8.92 12.37 -7.09
CA ARG A 169 9.83 13.07 -6.20
C ARG A 169 9.28 14.47 -5.87
N LYS A 170 9.31 14.87 -4.59
CA LYS A 170 8.73 16.15 -4.12
C LYS A 170 9.76 17.19 -3.66
N ASN A 171 11.03 16.83 -3.46
CA ASN A 171 12.07 17.75 -2.95
C ASN A 171 13.44 17.63 -3.62
#